data_AF-A0A965J2K4-F1
#
_entry.id   AF-A0A965J2K4-F1
#
_cell.length_a   1.000
_cell.length_b   1.000
_cell.length_c   1.000
_cell.angle_alpha   90.00
_cell.angle_beta   90.00
_cell.angle_gamma   90.00
#
_symmetry.space_group_name_H-M   'P 1'
#
loop_
_entity.id
_entity.type
_entity.pdbx_description
1 polymer ?
#
loop_
_entity_poly.entity_id
_entity_poly.type
_entity_poly.pdbx_seq_one_letter_code
_entity_poly.pdbx_strand_id
1 'polypeptide(L)'
;MDERDKRNQDDFDDEDLISAEFESMVAGLSLDESAPTTYLDELDNFEDTNRFTPPMIPKKSLLQQFREARESFFKWKNNKDGDFLDDGTAL
;
A
#
# COMPACT_ATOMS: atom_id res chain seq x y z
N MET A 1 6.63 -19.96 68.40
CA MET A 1 6.87 -19.42 67.06
C MET A 1 6.95 -17.92 67.18
N ASP A 2 8.05 -17.33 66.75
CA ASP A 2 8.39 -15.93 66.92
C ASP A 2 7.53 -15.09 65.95
N GLU A 3 6.97 -13.97 66.40
CA GLU A 3 6.02 -13.14 65.63
C GLU A 3 6.65 -12.51 64.38
N ARG A 4 7.99 -12.52 64.32
CA ARG A 4 8.79 -12.08 63.16
C ARG A 4 8.80 -13.09 62.01
N ASP A 5 8.62 -14.38 62.28
CA ASP A 5 8.59 -15.40 61.23
C ASP A 5 7.25 -15.38 60.46
N LYS A 6 6.15 -15.02 61.15
CA LYS A 6 4.83 -14.86 60.53
C LYS A 6 4.77 -13.68 59.56
N ARG A 7 5.31 -12.52 59.95
CA ARG A 7 5.32 -11.34 59.06
C ARG A 7 6.14 -11.55 57.80
N ASN A 8 7.26 -12.28 57.88
CA ASN A 8 8.03 -12.62 56.69
C ASN A 8 7.27 -13.60 55.80
N GLN A 9 6.59 -14.62 56.38
CA GLN A 9 5.73 -15.52 55.61
C GLN A 9 4.59 -14.79 54.91
N ASP A 10 3.90 -13.88 55.61
CA ASP A 10 2.81 -13.08 55.03
C ASP A 10 3.31 -12.20 53.87
N ASP A 11 4.49 -11.57 53.98
CA ASP A 11 5.08 -10.75 52.91
C ASP A 11 5.48 -11.59 51.66
N PHE A 12 5.97 -12.82 51.85
CA PHE A 12 6.28 -13.75 50.73
C PHE A 12 5.00 -14.28 50.07
N ASP A 13 3.97 -14.62 50.87
CA ASP A 13 2.69 -15.12 50.38
C ASP A 13 1.91 -14.03 49.61
N ASP A 14 2.06 -12.76 50.00
CA ASP A 14 1.44 -11.62 49.30
C ASP A 14 2.05 -11.37 47.91
N GLU A 15 3.38 -11.49 47.76
CA GLU A 15 4.05 -11.34 46.47
C GLU A 15 3.66 -12.46 45.49
N ASP A 16 3.57 -13.69 46.00
CA ASP A 16 3.11 -14.85 45.24
C ASP A 16 1.63 -14.68 44.83
N LEU A 17 0.78 -14.15 45.73
CA LEU A 17 -0.62 -13.85 45.44
C LEU A 17 -0.77 -12.77 44.35
N ILE A 18 0.00 -11.69 44.43
CA ILE A 18 -0.01 -10.59 43.45
C ILE A 18 0.43 -11.12 42.07
N SER A 19 1.46 -11.95 42.03
CA SER A 19 1.96 -12.52 40.76
C SER A 19 0.92 -13.43 40.10
N ALA A 20 0.23 -14.27 40.89
CA ALA A 20 -0.82 -15.16 40.39
C ALA A 20 -2.04 -14.38 39.87
N GLU A 21 -2.42 -13.28 40.54
CA GLU A 21 -3.50 -12.41 40.07
C GLU A 21 -3.11 -11.71 38.76
N PHE A 22 -1.86 -11.23 38.65
CA PHE A 22 -1.35 -10.63 37.42
C PHE A 22 -1.31 -11.64 36.26
N GLU A 23 -0.80 -12.85 36.50
CA GLU A 23 -0.80 -13.93 35.51
C GLU A 23 -2.22 -14.29 35.07
N SER A 24 -3.20 -14.30 35.98
CA SER A 24 -4.60 -14.53 35.62
C SER A 24 -5.19 -13.40 34.76
N MET A 25 -4.77 -12.14 34.96
CA MET A 25 -5.21 -11.02 34.11
C MET A 25 -4.58 -11.11 32.71
N VAL A 26 -3.31 -11.51 32.62
CA VAL A 26 -2.58 -11.60 31.35
C VAL A 26 -2.91 -12.88 30.58
N ALA A 27 -3.24 -13.99 31.25
CA ALA A 27 -3.58 -15.27 30.62
C ALA A 27 -4.87 -15.22 29.78
N GLY A 28 -5.79 -14.31 30.10
CA GLY A 28 -6.99 -14.04 29.31
C GLY A 28 -6.77 -13.08 28.14
N LEU A 29 -5.59 -12.46 28.04
CA LEU A 29 -5.20 -11.68 26.88
C LEU A 29 -4.67 -12.67 25.84
N SER A 30 -5.57 -13.12 24.98
CA SER A 30 -5.19 -13.81 23.75
C SER A 30 -4.24 -12.91 22.95
N LEU A 31 -2.94 -13.16 23.05
CA LEU A 31 -1.90 -12.64 22.17
C LEU A 31 -1.96 -13.31 20.77
N ASP A 32 -3.16 -13.71 20.33
CA ASP A 32 -3.39 -14.11 18.96
C ASP A 32 -3.69 -12.85 18.14
N GLU A 33 -2.62 -12.15 17.79
CA GLU A 33 -2.67 -11.27 16.63
C GLU A 33 -1.32 -11.27 15.89
N SER A 34 -0.58 -12.38 15.94
CA SER A 34 0.41 -12.66 14.91
C SER A 34 -0.28 -13.37 13.75
N ALA A 35 -1.22 -12.68 13.11
CA ALA A 35 -1.57 -13.06 11.75
C ALA A 35 -0.26 -13.10 10.95
N PRO A 36 -0.03 -14.11 10.09
CA PRO A 36 1.19 -14.20 9.30
C PRO A 36 1.40 -13.01 8.35
N THR A 37 0.39 -12.15 8.25
CA THR A 37 0.39 -10.88 7.52
C THR A 37 -0.11 -9.78 8.44
N THR A 38 0.60 -8.65 8.45
CA THR A 38 0.18 -7.43 9.15
C THR A 38 -0.79 -6.66 8.27
N TYR A 39 -1.63 -5.80 8.85
CA TYR A 39 -2.41 -4.82 8.08
C TYR A 39 -1.55 -4.01 7.09
N LEU A 40 -0.29 -3.71 7.44
CA LEU A 40 0.64 -3.06 6.53
C LEU A 40 1.08 -3.95 5.36
N ASP A 41 1.21 -5.26 5.55
CA ASP A 41 1.51 -6.22 4.48
C ASP A 41 0.32 -6.37 3.52
N GLU A 42 -0.91 -6.27 4.03
CA GLU A 42 -2.12 -6.23 3.21
C GLU A 42 -2.19 -4.96 2.37
N LEU A 43 -1.88 -3.79 2.96
CA LEU A 43 -1.81 -2.51 2.24
C LEU A 43 -0.76 -2.51 1.13
N ASP A 44 0.43 -3.07 1.37
CA ASP A 44 1.49 -3.19 0.37
C ASP A 44 1.02 -4.07 -0.82
N ASN A 45 0.23 -5.11 -0.53
CA ASN A 45 -0.37 -5.99 -1.55
C ASN A 45 -1.48 -5.30 -2.38
N PHE A 46 -2.18 -4.32 -1.81
CA PHE A 46 -3.21 -3.54 -2.52
C PHE A 46 -2.62 -2.58 -3.57
N GLU A 47 -1.41 -2.06 -3.36
CA GLU A 47 -0.74 -1.19 -4.34
C GLU A 47 -0.39 -1.94 -5.63
N ASP A 48 -0.01 -3.20 -5.54
CA ASP A 48 0.38 -3.99 -6.72
C ASP A 48 -0.82 -4.41 -7.58
N THR A 49 -1.98 -4.67 -6.99
CA THR A 49 -3.19 -5.08 -7.73
C THR A 49 -3.86 -3.94 -8.49
N ASN A 50 -3.72 -2.70 -8.04
CA ASN A 50 -4.27 -1.51 -8.71
C ASN A 50 -3.23 -0.75 -9.54
N ARG A 51 -2.04 -1.34 -9.74
CA ARG A 51 -0.97 -0.70 -10.50
C ARG A 51 -1.36 -0.58 -11.97
N PHE A 52 -1.14 0.60 -12.53
CA PHE A 52 -1.37 0.84 -13.96
C PHE A 52 -0.54 -0.15 -14.79
N THR A 53 -1.24 -1.06 -15.46
CA THR A 53 -0.64 -1.92 -16.49
C THR A 53 -0.81 -1.23 -17.84
N PRO A 54 0.26 -0.67 -18.44
CA PRO A 54 0.14 0.00 -19.72
C PRO A 54 -0.37 -1.00 -20.77
N PRO A 55 -1.36 -0.63 -21.59
CA PRO A 55 -1.77 -1.47 -22.70
C PRO A 55 -0.59 -1.64 -23.67
N MET A 56 -0.54 -2.79 -24.34
CA MET A 56 0.49 -3.04 -25.34
C MET A 56 0.25 -2.14 -26.56
N ILE A 57 0.97 -1.01 -26.64
CA ILE A 57 0.88 -0.11 -27.79
C ILE A 57 1.65 -0.74 -28.96
N PRO A 58 1.02 -0.93 -30.14
CA PRO A 58 1.72 -1.44 -31.31
C PRO A 58 2.82 -0.47 -31.73
N LYS A 59 4.03 -0.99 -31.96
CA LYS A 59 5.19 -0.18 -32.38
C LYS A 59 4.93 0.41 -33.76
N LYS A 60 4.69 1.72 -33.82
CA LYS A 60 4.62 2.44 -35.11
C LYS A 60 6.01 2.48 -35.74
N SER A 61 6.13 1.99 -36.97
CA SER A 61 7.38 2.05 -37.74
C SER A 61 7.88 3.49 -37.86
N LEU A 62 9.19 3.72 -37.73
CA LEU A 62 9.80 5.04 -37.88
C LEU A 62 9.47 5.66 -39.25
N LEU A 63 9.44 4.85 -40.31
CA LEU A 63 9.02 5.31 -41.64
C LEU A 63 7.57 5.81 -41.67
N GLN A 64 6.70 5.17 -40.90
CA GLN A 64 5.29 5.59 -40.79
C GLN A 64 5.19 6.96 -40.13
N GLN A 65 5.95 7.18 -39.04
CA GLN A 65 5.99 8.45 -38.32
C GLN A 65 6.54 9.59 -39.20
N PHE A 66 7.59 9.32 -39.98
CA PHE A 66 8.12 10.31 -40.94
C PHE A 66 7.16 10.60 -42.09
N ARG A 67 6.40 9.59 -42.57
CA ARG A 67 5.38 9.77 -43.60
C ARG A 67 4.23 10.64 -43.07
N GLU A 68 3.73 10.32 -41.88
CA GLU A 68 2.66 11.08 -41.20
C GLU A 68 3.08 12.54 -40.95
N ALA A 69 4.31 12.77 -40.46
CA ALA A 69 4.85 14.12 -40.24
C ALA A 69 5.04 14.92 -41.54
N ARG A 70 5.42 14.23 -42.62
CA ARG A 70 5.57 14.87 -43.93
C ARG A 70 4.19 15.23 -44.50
N GLU A 71 3.21 14.34 -44.40
CA GLU A 71 1.83 14.59 -44.86
C GLU A 71 1.18 15.76 -44.12
N SER A 72 1.34 15.86 -42.81
CA SER A 72 0.83 17.01 -42.03
C SER A 72 1.53 18.32 -42.41
N PHE A 73 2.84 18.28 -42.68
CA PHE A 73 3.57 19.45 -43.18
C PHE A 73 3.11 19.87 -44.58
N PHE A 74 2.84 18.91 -45.47
CA PHE A 74 2.27 19.20 -46.80
C PHE A 74 0.84 19.75 -46.69
N LYS A 75 0.01 19.21 -45.78
CA LYS A 75 -1.34 19.72 -45.50
C LYS A 75 -1.29 21.16 -44.97
N TRP A 76 -0.41 21.45 -44.00
CA TRP A 76 -0.17 22.81 -43.49
C TRP A 76 0.27 23.77 -44.59
N LYS A 77 1.22 23.35 -45.42
CA LYS A 77 1.75 24.17 -46.51
C LYS A 77 0.71 24.43 -47.62
N ASN A 78 -0.19 23.47 -47.85
CA ASN A 78 -1.22 23.55 -48.89
C ASN A 78 -2.53 24.19 -48.41
N ASN A 79 -2.75 24.30 -47.09
CA ASN A 79 -3.90 24.98 -46.49
C ASN A 79 -3.61 26.48 -46.30
N LYS A 80 -3.37 27.22 -47.40
CA LYS A 80 -3.05 28.66 -47.35
C LYS A 80 -4.28 29.57 -47.28
N ASP A 81 -5.47 29.07 -47.60
CA ASP A 81 -6.71 29.86 -47.60
C ASP A 81 -7.79 29.15 -46.77
N GLY A 82 -7.87 29.56 -45.49
CA GLY A 82 -8.95 29.39 -44.51
C GLY A 82 -9.95 28.23 -44.67
N ASP A 83 -9.81 27.19 -43.83
CA ASP A 83 -10.85 26.87 -42.84
C ASP A 83 -10.29 25.94 -41.75
N PHE A 84 -10.30 26.45 -40.53
CA PHE A 84 -9.79 25.81 -39.31
C PHE A 84 -10.98 25.35 -38.48
N LEU A 85 -11.73 24.35 -38.96
CA LEU A 85 -12.97 23.94 -38.28
C LEU A 85 -13.19 22.44 -38.06
N ASP A 86 -12.30 21.53 -38.49
CA ASP A 86 -12.56 20.09 -38.23
C ASP A 86 -11.30 19.21 -38.18
N ASP A 87 -10.36 19.55 -37.30
CA ASP A 87 -9.25 18.67 -36.95
C ASP A 87 -9.11 18.77 -35.43
N GLY A 88 -9.69 17.79 -34.73
CA GLY A 88 -9.84 17.73 -33.27
C GLY A 88 -8.53 17.67 -32.47
N THR A 89 -7.51 18.43 -32.84
CA THR A 89 -6.36 18.74 -32.01
C THR A 89 -6.70 19.90 -31.05
N ALA A 90 -7.68 19.68 -30.18
CA ALA A 90 -7.76 20.35 -28.88
C ALA A 90 -7.37 19.31 -27.82
N LEU A 91 -6.38 19.66 -26.98
CA LEU A 91 -6.01 18.90 -25.79
C LEU A 91 -7.18 18.77 -24.81
#